data_AF-A0A952W5X5-F1
#
_entry.id   AF-A0A952W5X5-F1
#
_cell.length_a   1.000
_cell.length_b   1.000
_cell.length_c   1.000
_cell.angle_alpha   90.00
_cell.angle_beta   90.00
_cell.angle_gamma   90.00
#
_symmetry.space_group_name_H-M   'P 1'
#
loop_
_entity.id
_entity.type
_entity.pdbx_description
1 polymer ?
#
loop_
_entity_poly.entity_id
_entity_poly.type
_entity_poly.pdbx_seq_one_letter_code
_entity_poly.pdbx_strand_id
1 'polypeptide(L)'
;MPSPGAGTRSDDAAARRARAKTAIDALNRGELVILPTETIYGVFAHGGSQEALERLKINTPASTTPWSSTWHAASVDAVATAVELESPLHRRVLHRLAPGPVTFLVPGDSARLSGIRGKVRALPTALDNGSEASIRVVDHPLTRSVLSQVDAPVVGKRISAAGLGPDRELVPAALRKAEEMGIAVVIDDGPTVYGKPSTVIRMLPAGGYEIVREGALEARTIQRRIERLILFVCTGNTCRSPMAEAVARTLVEEGLAGPVPTVVSSAGVSVYGDAPATPEAAKALRELGIEIGPHRSRPLTRDLLSRAEVIFAMTMSHADAIRAMDPRVEGRLWLLDPEGEDIPDPIGMSAEVYRQTAERLRTLILARLRELDA
;
A
#
# COMPACT_ATOMS: atom_id res chain seq x y z
N MET A 1 -24.49 -1.06 -42.38
CA MET A 1 -24.85 -0.59 -41.02
C MET A 1 -23.61 0.05 -40.41
N PRO A 2 -23.63 1.34 -40.04
CA PRO A 2 -22.45 2.01 -39.52
C PRO A 2 -22.16 1.56 -38.09
N SER A 3 -20.88 1.40 -37.78
CA SER A 3 -20.36 0.94 -36.50
C SER A 3 -20.60 1.97 -35.38
N PRO A 4 -21.27 1.62 -34.26
CA PRO A 4 -21.42 2.53 -33.13
C PRO A 4 -20.24 2.33 -32.18
N GLY A 5 -19.31 3.29 -32.06
CA GLY A 5 -18.24 3.12 -31.07
C GLY A 5 -17.14 4.17 -30.92
N ALA A 6 -17.09 5.22 -31.73
CA ALA A 6 -16.04 6.25 -31.60
C ALA A 6 -16.51 7.55 -30.91
N GLY A 7 -17.82 7.86 -30.95
CA GLY A 7 -18.36 9.12 -30.41
C GLY A 7 -18.50 9.18 -28.88
N THR A 8 -18.73 8.05 -28.20
CA THR A 8 -19.14 8.07 -26.78
C THR A 8 -18.01 8.30 -25.77
N ARG A 9 -16.75 7.96 -26.08
CA ARG A 9 -15.63 8.15 -25.15
C ARG A 9 -15.06 9.57 -25.17
N SER A 10 -15.10 10.23 -26.33
CA SER A 10 -14.62 11.60 -26.49
C SER A 10 -15.55 12.61 -25.82
N ASP A 11 -16.86 12.42 -26.00
CA ASP A 11 -17.90 13.28 -25.42
C ASP A 11 -17.96 13.14 -23.88
N ASP A 12 -17.80 11.92 -23.36
CA ASP A 12 -17.71 11.68 -21.92
C ASP A 12 -16.44 12.32 -21.28
N ALA A 13 -15.31 12.30 -22.00
CA ALA A 13 -14.08 12.96 -21.55
C ALA A 13 -14.21 14.49 -21.56
N ALA A 14 -14.86 15.08 -22.57
CA ALA A 14 -15.12 16.51 -22.62
C ALA A 14 -16.07 16.95 -21.51
N ALA A 15 -17.16 16.21 -21.28
CA ALA A 15 -18.10 16.46 -20.19
C ALA A 15 -17.44 16.33 -18.81
N ARG A 16 -16.57 15.33 -18.61
CA ARG A 16 -15.79 15.16 -17.38
C ARG A 16 -14.84 16.35 -17.14
N ARG A 17 -14.15 16.83 -18.18
CA ARG A 17 -13.29 18.01 -18.10
C ARG A 17 -14.08 19.28 -17.73
N ALA A 18 -15.25 19.48 -18.32
CA ALA A 18 -16.11 20.62 -18.01
C ALA A 18 -16.57 20.59 -16.54
N ARG A 19 -17.06 19.44 -16.06
CA ARG A 19 -17.44 19.24 -14.65
C ARG A 19 -16.27 19.51 -13.70
N ALA A 20 -15.08 18.97 -14.00
CA ALA A 20 -13.89 19.22 -13.20
C ALA A 20 -13.52 20.71 -13.16
N LYS A 21 -13.58 21.41 -14.31
CA LYS A 21 -13.31 22.85 -14.39
C LYS A 21 -14.24 23.66 -13.48
N THR A 22 -15.54 23.38 -13.49
CA THR A 22 -16.51 24.07 -12.64
C THR A 22 -16.19 23.91 -11.14
N ALA A 23 -15.79 22.69 -10.72
CA ALA A 23 -15.38 22.45 -9.34
C ALA A 23 -14.06 23.15 -8.98
N ILE A 24 -13.08 23.17 -9.88
CA ILE A 24 -11.81 23.89 -9.69
C ILE A 24 -12.07 25.38 -9.51
N ASP A 25 -12.87 25.99 -10.40
CA ASP A 25 -13.18 27.41 -10.34
C ASP A 25 -13.88 27.78 -9.03
N ALA A 26 -14.81 26.93 -8.55
CA ALA A 26 -15.51 27.14 -7.28
C ALA A 26 -14.57 27.03 -6.07
N LEU A 27 -13.72 26.00 -6.02
CA LEU A 27 -12.71 25.85 -4.97
C LEU A 27 -11.77 27.06 -4.91
N ASN A 28 -11.31 27.55 -6.06
CA ASN A 28 -10.42 28.72 -6.15
C ASN A 28 -11.10 30.02 -5.70
N ARG A 29 -12.44 30.09 -5.76
CA ARG A 29 -13.24 31.19 -5.17
C ARG A 29 -13.53 31.00 -3.68
N GLY A 30 -13.01 29.95 -3.05
CA GLY A 30 -13.28 29.62 -1.64
C GLY A 30 -14.70 29.08 -1.39
N GLU A 31 -15.37 28.60 -2.44
CA GLU A 31 -16.69 27.98 -2.34
C GLU A 31 -16.57 26.50 -1.98
N LEU A 32 -17.66 25.94 -1.41
CA LEU A 32 -17.73 24.51 -1.11
C LEU A 32 -18.17 23.72 -2.35
N VAL A 33 -17.60 22.54 -2.52
CA VAL A 33 -17.96 21.61 -3.59
C VAL A 33 -18.23 20.22 -3.05
N ILE A 34 -19.20 19.51 -3.62
CA ILE A 34 -19.42 18.08 -3.38
C ILE A 34 -18.81 17.29 -4.53
N LEU A 35 -17.91 16.37 -4.19
CA LEU A 35 -17.23 15.50 -5.15
C LEU A 35 -17.37 14.03 -4.74
N PRO A 36 -17.44 13.11 -5.72
CA PRO A 36 -17.33 11.68 -5.46
C PRO A 36 -15.89 11.30 -5.06
N THR A 37 -15.73 10.19 -4.34
CA THR A 37 -14.45 9.46 -4.26
C THR A 37 -14.73 7.99 -4.53
N GLU A 38 -13.70 7.15 -4.61
CA GLU A 38 -13.90 5.70 -4.70
C GLU A 38 -14.58 5.12 -3.46
N THR A 39 -14.50 5.80 -2.30
CA THR A 39 -15.15 5.37 -1.05
C THR A 39 -16.56 5.91 -0.88
N ILE A 40 -16.68 7.24 -0.81
CA ILE A 40 -17.87 7.98 -0.40
C ILE A 40 -17.79 9.42 -0.93
N TYR A 41 -18.92 10.10 -1.03
CA TYR A 41 -18.97 11.53 -1.33
C TYR A 41 -18.41 12.37 -0.17
N GLY A 42 -17.80 13.49 -0.52
CA GLY A 42 -17.32 14.48 0.44
C GLY A 42 -17.75 15.90 0.10
N VAL A 43 -17.89 16.74 1.13
CA VAL A 43 -17.91 18.20 1.02
C VAL A 43 -16.47 18.69 1.15
N PHE A 44 -16.01 19.44 0.17
CA PHE A 44 -14.63 19.87 0.03
C PHE A 44 -14.51 21.40 0.02
N ALA A 45 -13.38 21.87 0.53
CA ALA A 45 -13.01 23.27 0.61
C ALA A 45 -11.54 23.47 0.27
N HIS A 46 -11.18 24.70 -0.07
CA HIS A 46 -9.82 25.13 -0.34
C HIS A 46 -9.04 25.34 0.97
N GLY A 47 -8.04 24.50 1.24
CA GLY A 47 -7.26 24.50 2.49
C GLY A 47 -6.34 25.70 2.68
N GLY A 48 -6.11 26.49 1.63
CA GLY A 48 -5.41 27.78 1.69
C GLY A 48 -6.32 28.98 1.98
N SER A 49 -7.64 28.79 2.14
CA SER A 49 -8.61 29.88 2.33
C SER A 49 -9.29 29.78 3.70
N GLN A 50 -9.13 30.82 4.52
CA GLN A 50 -9.73 30.88 5.86
C GLN A 50 -11.25 30.82 5.78
N GLU A 51 -11.84 31.58 4.86
CA GLU A 51 -13.28 31.62 4.63
C GLU A 51 -13.81 30.25 4.19
N ALA A 52 -13.11 29.55 3.31
CA ALA A 52 -13.53 28.22 2.84
C ALA A 52 -13.51 27.18 3.98
N LEU A 53 -12.50 27.23 4.86
CA LEU A 53 -12.40 26.37 6.04
C LEU A 53 -13.51 26.63 7.05
N GLU A 54 -13.85 27.91 7.28
CA GLU A 54 -14.97 28.31 8.15
C GLU A 54 -16.31 27.83 7.59
N ARG A 55 -16.54 28.04 6.29
CA ARG A 55 -17.72 27.51 5.60
C ARG A 55 -17.81 26.00 5.74
N LEU A 56 -16.70 25.27 5.55
CA LEU A 56 -16.67 23.81 5.72
C LEU A 56 -17.05 23.43 7.15
N LYS A 57 -16.46 24.09 8.16
CA LYS A 57 -16.73 23.81 9.58
C LYS A 57 -18.19 24.02 9.94
N ILE A 58 -18.79 25.14 9.53
CA ILE A 58 -20.20 25.48 9.78
C ILE A 58 -21.13 24.45 9.14
N ASN A 59 -20.84 24.06 7.90
CA ASN A 59 -21.67 23.14 7.14
C ASN A 59 -21.45 21.66 7.49
N THR A 60 -20.41 21.33 8.26
CA THR A 60 -20.11 19.94 8.67
C THR A 60 -19.82 19.82 10.18
N PRO A 61 -20.79 20.20 11.04
CA PRO A 61 -20.57 20.29 12.49
C PRO A 61 -20.46 18.91 13.15
N ALA A 62 -21.09 17.88 12.57
CA ALA A 62 -21.11 16.52 13.09
C ALA A 62 -19.81 15.77 12.73
N SER A 63 -18.68 16.17 13.33
CA SER A 63 -17.47 15.34 13.31
C SER A 63 -17.40 14.49 14.57
N THR A 64 -17.66 13.19 14.44
CA THR A 64 -17.34 12.21 15.49
C THR A 64 -15.85 11.85 15.52
N THR A 65 -15.05 12.37 14.58
CA THR A 65 -13.62 12.11 14.51
C THR A 65 -12.81 13.28 15.09
N PRO A 66 -11.67 13.02 15.77
CA PRO A 66 -10.84 14.05 16.41
C PRO A 66 -10.17 15.04 15.44
N TRP A 67 -10.22 14.79 14.12
CA TRP A 67 -9.56 15.59 13.08
C TRP A 67 -10.50 16.68 12.56
N SER A 68 -9.98 17.89 12.37
CA SER A 68 -10.69 19.03 11.78
C SER A 68 -11.11 18.77 10.34
N SER A 69 -10.21 18.20 9.52
CA SER A 69 -10.46 17.81 8.12
C SER A 69 -9.31 16.96 7.57
N THR A 70 -9.51 16.31 6.42
CA THR A 70 -8.49 15.47 5.76
C THR A 70 -8.04 16.12 4.46
N TRP A 71 -6.73 16.21 4.24
CA TRP A 71 -6.19 16.57 2.93
C TRP A 71 -6.39 15.44 1.93
N HIS A 72 -7.07 15.76 0.83
CA HIS A 72 -7.26 14.86 -0.30
C HIS A 72 -6.26 15.24 -1.40
N ALA A 73 -5.27 14.39 -1.62
CA ALA A 73 -4.19 14.59 -2.57
C ALA A 73 -4.44 13.85 -3.89
N ALA A 74 -3.92 14.41 -4.99
CA ALA A 74 -4.05 13.86 -6.33
C ALA A 74 -3.05 12.73 -6.65
N SER A 75 -1.90 12.72 -5.96
CA SER A 75 -0.81 11.79 -6.20
C SER A 75 -0.08 11.40 -4.92
N VAL A 76 0.55 10.22 -4.95
CA VAL A 76 1.40 9.71 -3.87
C VAL A 76 2.66 10.58 -3.73
N ASP A 77 3.24 10.99 -4.85
CA ASP A 77 4.49 11.77 -4.86
C ASP A 77 4.33 13.12 -4.16
N ALA A 78 3.20 13.82 -4.37
CA ALA A 78 2.91 15.07 -3.68
C ALA A 78 2.86 14.88 -2.14
N VAL A 79 2.28 13.77 -1.69
CA VAL A 79 2.25 13.42 -0.26
C VAL A 79 3.65 13.05 0.24
N ALA A 80 4.38 12.21 -0.48
CA ALA A 80 5.72 11.78 -0.08
C ALA A 80 6.69 12.97 0.08
N THR A 81 6.66 13.92 -0.87
CA THR A 81 7.46 15.16 -0.81
C THR A 81 7.05 16.07 0.34
N ALA A 82 5.74 16.25 0.58
CA ALA A 82 5.26 17.13 1.64
C ALA A 82 5.58 16.58 3.04
N VAL A 83 5.39 15.27 3.23
CA VAL A 83 5.43 14.61 4.54
C VAL A 83 6.84 14.20 4.97
N GLU A 84 7.75 13.98 4.01
CA GLU A 84 9.13 13.51 4.25
C GLU A 84 9.15 12.25 5.12
N LEU A 85 8.60 11.16 4.58
CA LEU A 85 8.62 9.87 5.28
C LEU A 85 10.04 9.30 5.28
N GLU A 86 10.64 9.16 6.47
CA GLU A 86 11.98 8.58 6.64
C GLU A 86 11.97 7.05 6.73
N SER A 87 10.98 6.48 7.45
CA SER A 87 10.87 5.03 7.65
C SER A 87 10.57 4.29 6.34
N PRO A 88 11.34 3.23 5.99
CA PRO A 88 11.04 2.36 4.85
C PRO A 88 9.63 1.76 4.91
N LEU A 89 9.17 1.39 6.11
CA LEU A 89 7.82 0.87 6.31
C LEU A 89 6.77 1.95 6.04
N HIS A 90 6.95 3.19 6.47
CA HIS A 90 5.97 4.25 6.18
C HIS A 90 5.85 4.53 4.68
N ARG A 91 6.99 4.61 3.97
CA ARG A 91 7.00 4.74 2.50
C ARG A 91 6.25 3.58 1.87
N ARG A 92 6.53 2.35 2.30
CA ARG A 92 5.87 1.15 1.81
C ARG A 92 4.36 1.16 2.07
N VAL A 93 3.94 1.50 3.28
CA VAL A 93 2.53 1.64 3.67
C VAL A 93 1.82 2.65 2.77
N LEU A 94 2.43 3.81 2.53
CA LEU A 94 1.89 4.82 1.61
C LEU A 94 1.78 4.24 0.17
N HIS A 95 2.89 3.78 -0.41
CA HIS A 95 2.92 3.33 -1.81
C HIS A 95 2.07 2.08 -2.11
N ARG A 96 1.88 1.17 -1.14
CA ARG A 96 1.09 -0.05 -1.34
C ARG A 96 -0.41 0.15 -1.13
N LEU A 97 -0.80 1.21 -0.44
CA LEU A 97 -2.20 1.47 -0.08
C LEU A 97 -2.79 2.70 -0.76
N ALA A 98 -1.94 3.58 -1.31
CA ALA A 98 -2.33 4.75 -2.08
C ALA A 98 -1.93 4.61 -3.57
N PRO A 99 -2.68 5.21 -4.50
CA PRO A 99 -3.98 5.85 -4.32
C PRO A 99 -5.05 4.83 -3.91
N GLY A 100 -6.04 5.25 -3.11
CA GLY A 100 -7.12 4.37 -2.72
C GLY A 100 -7.74 4.66 -1.35
N PRO A 101 -8.48 3.67 -0.81
CA PRO A 101 -9.42 3.90 0.27
C PRO A 101 -8.76 3.85 1.65
N VAL A 102 -7.57 4.44 1.79
CA VAL A 102 -6.82 4.54 3.04
C VAL A 102 -6.51 5.99 3.37
N THR A 103 -6.82 6.38 4.58
CA THR A 103 -6.41 7.66 5.18
C THR A 103 -5.22 7.40 6.11
N PHE A 104 -4.16 8.17 5.92
CA PHE A 104 -2.93 8.12 6.70
C PHE A 104 -2.93 9.25 7.73
N LEU A 105 -2.75 8.89 9.00
CA LEU A 105 -2.47 9.83 10.08
C LEU A 105 -0.96 9.88 10.28
N VAL A 106 -0.42 11.08 10.21
CA VAL A 106 1.02 11.33 10.38
C VAL A 106 1.23 12.20 11.61
N PRO A 107 1.67 11.60 12.73
CA PRO A 107 2.02 12.34 13.93
C PRO A 107 3.21 13.28 13.71
N GLY A 108 3.15 14.43 14.36
CA GLY A 108 4.21 15.43 14.31
C GLY A 108 4.05 16.47 15.39
N ASP A 109 5.18 17.03 15.82
CA ASP A 109 5.17 18.23 16.64
C ASP A 109 4.75 19.46 15.80
N SER A 110 4.63 20.61 16.48
CA SER A 110 4.23 21.86 15.83
C SER A 110 5.16 22.25 14.66
N ALA A 111 6.46 21.99 14.77
CA ALA A 111 7.45 22.32 13.74
C ALA A 111 7.25 21.46 12.50
N ARG A 112 7.13 20.14 12.65
CA ARG A 112 6.87 19.20 11.56
C ARG A 112 5.56 19.51 10.85
N LEU A 113 4.47 19.69 11.61
CA LEU A 113 3.15 19.97 11.03
C LEU A 113 3.14 21.33 10.30
N SER A 114 3.82 22.34 10.85
CA SER A 114 4.02 23.63 10.16
C SER A 114 4.82 23.48 8.86
N GLY A 115 5.87 22.65 8.87
CA GLY A 115 6.66 22.33 7.68
C GLY A 115 5.84 21.66 6.58
N ILE A 116 5.00 20.67 6.93
CA ILE A 116 4.07 20.03 5.99
C ILE A 116 3.14 21.07 5.39
N ARG A 117 2.45 21.86 6.23
CA ARG A 117 1.53 22.91 5.77
C ARG A 117 2.20 23.92 4.84
N GLY A 118 3.40 24.37 5.18
CA GLY A 118 4.15 25.34 4.37
C GLY A 118 4.46 24.82 2.95
N LYS A 119 4.88 23.55 2.83
CA LYS A 119 5.19 22.93 1.53
C LYS A 119 3.98 22.83 0.60
N VAL A 120 2.78 22.69 1.18
CA VAL A 120 1.53 22.57 0.41
C VAL A 120 0.70 23.84 0.44
N ARG A 121 1.15 24.94 1.07
CA ARG A 121 0.38 26.20 1.19
C ARG A 121 -0.97 26.02 1.91
N ALA A 122 -1.03 25.13 2.91
CA ALA A 122 -2.21 24.97 3.75
C ALA A 122 -2.21 25.95 4.95
N LEU A 123 -3.39 26.42 5.33
CA LEU A 123 -3.59 27.15 6.58
C LEU A 123 -3.58 26.20 7.79
N PRO A 124 -3.33 26.72 9.00
CA PRO A 124 -3.49 25.96 10.24
C PRO A 124 -4.86 25.30 10.32
N THR A 125 -4.92 24.09 10.89
CA THR A 125 -6.14 23.27 11.04
C THR A 125 -6.76 22.72 9.75
N ALA A 126 -6.22 23.07 8.57
CA ALA A 126 -6.76 22.58 7.30
C ALA A 126 -6.61 21.06 7.13
N LEU A 127 -5.45 20.52 7.53
CA LEU A 127 -5.12 19.10 7.33
C LEU A 127 -4.64 18.40 8.59
N ASP A 128 -4.57 19.09 9.73
CA ASP A 128 -4.06 18.58 10.99
C ASP A 128 -4.87 19.09 12.19
N ASN A 129 -4.75 18.41 13.32
CA ASN A 129 -5.36 18.80 14.59
C ASN A 129 -4.35 19.33 15.63
N GLY A 130 -3.14 19.70 15.19
CA GLY A 130 -2.04 20.10 16.07
C GLY A 130 -1.18 18.98 16.64
N SER A 131 -1.59 17.70 16.52
CA SER A 131 -0.76 16.54 16.90
C SER A 131 -0.51 15.56 15.75
N GLU A 132 -1.43 15.47 14.79
CA GLU A 132 -1.28 14.64 13.61
C GLU A 132 -1.96 15.23 12.38
N ALA A 133 -1.35 15.05 11.20
CA ALA A 133 -1.92 15.37 9.90
C ALA A 133 -2.74 14.20 9.37
N SER A 134 -3.91 14.47 8.78
CA SER A 134 -4.77 13.48 8.13
C SER A 134 -4.72 13.64 6.61
N ILE A 135 -4.26 12.60 5.91
CA ILE A 135 -3.94 12.66 4.49
C ILE A 135 -4.55 11.46 3.77
N ARG A 136 -5.07 11.68 2.56
CA ARG A 136 -5.56 10.60 1.69
C ARG A 136 -5.24 10.91 0.24
N VAL A 137 -4.74 9.92 -0.49
CA VAL A 137 -4.57 10.02 -1.95
C VAL A 137 -5.78 9.37 -2.61
N VAL A 138 -6.59 10.17 -3.29
CA VAL A 138 -7.88 9.75 -3.85
C VAL A 138 -7.67 8.92 -5.11
N ASP A 139 -8.48 7.87 -5.32
CA ASP A 139 -8.45 7.03 -6.54
C ASP A 139 -9.73 7.17 -7.38
N HIS A 140 -10.21 8.40 -7.53
CA HIS A 140 -11.36 8.72 -8.36
C HIS A 140 -10.93 9.66 -9.51
N PRO A 141 -11.07 9.27 -10.79
CA PRO A 141 -10.49 10.01 -11.91
C PRO A 141 -10.89 11.50 -11.98
N LEU A 142 -12.19 11.80 -11.83
CA LEU A 142 -12.68 13.18 -11.85
C LEU A 142 -12.10 13.99 -10.69
N THR A 143 -12.17 13.47 -9.48
CA THR A 143 -11.72 14.15 -8.27
C THR A 143 -10.22 14.35 -8.30
N ARG A 144 -9.43 13.34 -8.69
CA ARG A 144 -7.98 13.50 -8.91
C ARG A 144 -7.67 14.61 -9.92
N SER A 145 -8.44 14.71 -11.00
CA SER A 145 -8.28 15.79 -11.99
C SER A 145 -8.53 17.17 -11.37
N VAL A 146 -9.54 17.31 -10.50
CA VAL A 146 -9.80 18.54 -9.73
C VAL A 146 -8.63 18.82 -8.80
N LEU A 147 -8.26 17.87 -7.94
CA LEU A 147 -7.21 17.99 -6.93
C LEU A 147 -5.86 18.39 -7.53
N SER A 148 -5.53 17.93 -8.75
CA SER A 148 -4.26 18.23 -9.42
C SER A 148 -4.12 19.68 -9.93
N GLN A 149 -5.22 20.44 -9.95
CA GLN A 149 -5.29 21.78 -10.55
C GLN A 149 -5.64 22.88 -9.53
N VAL A 150 -5.83 22.53 -8.26
CA VAL A 150 -5.97 23.49 -7.17
C VAL A 150 -4.60 23.75 -6.56
N ASP A 151 -4.26 25.00 -6.31
CA ASP A 151 -2.92 25.44 -5.89
C ASP A 151 -2.64 25.31 -4.38
N ALA A 152 -3.62 24.78 -3.63
CA ALA A 152 -3.49 24.37 -2.24
C ALA A 152 -4.26 23.05 -1.98
N PRO A 153 -4.04 22.40 -0.83
CA PRO A 153 -4.77 21.22 -0.39
C PRO A 153 -6.28 21.42 -0.45
N VAL A 154 -6.95 20.53 -1.18
CA VAL A 154 -8.38 20.39 -1.04
C VAL A 154 -8.64 19.50 0.17
N VAL A 155 -9.40 20.03 1.12
CA VAL A 155 -9.68 19.36 2.38
C VAL A 155 -11.16 19.08 2.47
N GLY A 156 -11.56 17.96 3.08
CA GLY A 156 -12.97 17.60 3.08
C GLY A 156 -13.40 16.68 4.20
N LYS A 157 -14.72 16.58 4.34
CA LYS A 157 -15.43 15.66 5.23
C LYS A 157 -16.53 14.95 4.47
N ARG A 158 -16.94 13.80 4.99
CA ARG A 158 -18.09 13.02 4.51
C ARG A 158 -19.38 13.85 4.45
N ILE A 159 -20.20 13.66 3.43
CA ILE A 159 -21.46 14.42 3.25
C ILE A 159 -22.49 14.16 4.36
N SER A 160 -22.44 13.01 5.03
CA SER A 160 -23.30 12.70 6.18
C SER A 160 -22.96 13.56 7.40
N ALA A 161 -21.75 14.11 7.50
CA ALA A 161 -21.41 15.12 8.53
C ALA A 161 -22.12 16.47 8.29
N ALA A 162 -22.57 16.73 7.07
CA ALA A 162 -23.48 17.81 6.68
C ALA A 162 -24.97 17.40 6.75
N GLY A 163 -25.26 16.14 7.10
CA GLY A 163 -26.60 15.57 7.07
C GLY A 163 -27.18 15.50 5.66
N LEU A 164 -26.36 15.23 4.65
CA LEU A 164 -26.73 15.16 3.23
C LEU A 164 -26.95 13.71 2.74
N GLY A 165 -27.22 12.75 3.63
CA GLY A 165 -27.58 11.38 3.25
C GLY A 165 -26.48 10.33 3.49
N PRO A 166 -26.54 9.16 2.82
CA PRO A 166 -25.86 7.93 3.24
C PRO A 166 -24.39 7.80 2.75
N ASP A 167 -23.73 8.90 2.38
CA ASP A 167 -22.34 8.96 1.89
C ASP A 167 -22.04 8.23 0.56
N ARG A 168 -22.71 7.12 0.23
CA ARG A 168 -22.46 6.31 -0.96
C ARG A 168 -22.97 6.94 -2.25
N GLU A 169 -24.09 7.66 -2.19
CA GLU A 169 -24.75 8.26 -3.36
C GLU A 169 -25.46 9.55 -2.95
N LEU A 170 -25.71 10.41 -3.94
CA LEU A 170 -26.47 11.63 -3.75
C LEU A 170 -27.95 11.36 -4.00
N VAL A 171 -28.74 11.42 -2.94
CA VAL A 171 -30.20 11.32 -3.05
C VAL A 171 -30.79 12.68 -3.43
N PRO A 172 -31.96 12.76 -4.09
CA PRO A 172 -32.55 14.05 -4.49
C PRO A 172 -32.75 15.05 -3.34
N ALA A 173 -33.00 14.56 -2.12
CA ALA A 173 -33.09 15.40 -0.93
C ALA A 173 -31.74 16.04 -0.53
N ALA A 174 -30.62 15.36 -0.81
CA ALA A 174 -29.28 15.87 -0.57
C ALA A 174 -28.95 17.04 -1.49
N LEU A 175 -29.36 16.97 -2.77
CA LEU A 175 -29.13 18.04 -3.75
C LEU A 175 -29.83 19.34 -3.32
N ARG A 176 -31.12 19.26 -2.97
CA ARG A 176 -31.88 20.43 -2.48
C ARG A 176 -31.27 21.04 -1.23
N LYS A 177 -30.89 20.19 -0.27
CA LYS A 177 -30.26 20.65 0.96
C LYS A 177 -28.87 21.25 0.72
N ALA A 178 -28.09 20.72 -0.23
CA ALA A 178 -26.81 21.30 -0.61
C ALA A 178 -26.97 22.71 -1.19
N GLU A 179 -28.01 22.94 -2.00
CA GLU A 179 -28.37 24.28 -2.51
C GLU A 179 -28.76 25.22 -1.36
N GLU A 180 -29.61 24.78 -0.43
CA GLU A 180 -30.01 25.55 0.76
C GLU A 180 -28.80 25.92 1.66
N MET A 181 -27.81 25.04 1.72
CA MET A 181 -26.55 25.26 2.45
C MET A 181 -25.55 26.16 1.70
N GLY A 182 -25.86 26.57 0.46
CA GLY A 182 -24.98 27.41 -0.35
C GLY A 182 -23.75 26.67 -0.89
N ILE A 183 -23.84 25.36 -1.12
CA ILE A 183 -22.77 24.59 -1.79
C ILE A 183 -22.82 24.92 -3.28
N ALA A 184 -21.74 25.49 -3.80
CA ALA A 184 -21.72 26.08 -5.14
C ALA A 184 -21.74 25.05 -6.27
N VAL A 185 -21.12 23.88 -6.06
CA VAL A 185 -21.01 22.83 -7.07
C VAL A 185 -21.27 21.48 -6.45
N VAL A 186 -22.14 20.70 -7.10
CA VAL A 186 -22.38 19.30 -6.77
C VAL A 186 -22.10 18.47 -8.01
N ILE A 187 -21.12 17.56 -7.92
CA ILE A 187 -20.83 16.62 -8.99
C ILE A 187 -21.38 15.26 -8.57
N ASP A 188 -22.47 14.85 -9.21
CA ASP A 188 -23.00 13.49 -9.11
C ASP A 188 -22.36 12.62 -10.21
N ASP A 189 -21.68 11.56 -9.78
CA ASP A 189 -21.09 10.53 -10.65
C ASP A 189 -21.62 9.14 -10.28
N GLY A 190 -22.82 9.09 -9.69
CA GLY A 190 -23.50 7.88 -9.27
C GLY A 190 -22.96 7.27 -7.97
N PRO A 191 -23.38 6.04 -7.63
CA PRO A 191 -22.94 5.37 -6.40
C PRO A 191 -21.44 5.09 -6.39
N THR A 192 -20.78 5.34 -5.26
CA THR A 192 -19.35 5.07 -5.10
C THR A 192 -19.02 3.58 -5.07
N VAL A 193 -17.80 3.24 -5.49
CA VAL A 193 -17.33 1.86 -5.64
C VAL A 193 -17.42 1.08 -4.33
N TYR A 194 -16.78 1.58 -3.25
CA TYR A 194 -16.80 0.88 -1.97
C TYR A 194 -18.07 1.14 -1.15
N GLY A 195 -18.65 2.34 -1.23
CA GLY A 195 -19.79 2.76 -0.39
C GLY A 195 -19.52 2.75 1.12
N LYS A 196 -18.26 2.63 1.55
CA LYS A 196 -17.82 2.63 2.95
C LYS A 196 -16.70 3.64 3.12
N PRO A 197 -16.58 4.32 4.27
CA PRO A 197 -15.47 5.23 4.54
C PRO A 197 -14.10 4.56 4.38
N SER A 198 -13.06 5.35 4.16
CA SER A 198 -11.68 4.84 4.13
C SER A 198 -11.30 4.14 5.43
N THR A 199 -10.38 3.18 5.32
CA THR A 199 -9.64 2.62 6.45
C THR A 199 -8.63 3.66 6.94
N VAL A 200 -8.47 3.80 8.25
CA VAL A 200 -7.58 4.80 8.84
C VAL A 200 -6.38 4.11 9.45
N ILE A 201 -5.18 4.52 9.03
CA ILE A 201 -3.90 3.99 9.51
C ILE A 201 -3.09 5.14 10.10
N ARG A 202 -2.55 4.95 11.30
CA ARG A 202 -1.59 5.87 11.91
C ARG A 202 -0.17 5.35 11.70
N MET A 203 0.71 6.23 11.24
CA MET A 203 2.15 5.97 11.14
C MET A 203 2.81 6.27 12.48
N LEU A 204 3.45 5.27 13.10
CA LEU A 204 3.96 5.44 14.47
C LEU A 204 5.34 6.12 14.45
N PRO A 205 5.63 7.09 15.36
CA PRO A 205 6.91 7.80 15.37
C PRO A 205 8.14 6.88 15.49
N ALA A 206 8.03 5.80 16.26
CA ALA A 206 9.10 4.82 16.47
C ALA A 206 9.30 3.84 15.28
N GLY A 207 8.60 4.06 14.16
CA GLY A 207 8.41 3.07 13.11
C GLY A 207 7.23 2.15 13.41
N GLY A 208 6.62 1.59 12.36
CA GLY A 208 5.41 0.78 12.48
C GLY A 208 4.14 1.51 12.02
N TYR A 209 3.01 0.83 12.12
CA TYR A 209 1.71 1.44 11.87
C TYR A 209 0.63 0.80 12.74
N GLU A 210 -0.45 1.54 12.95
CA GLU A 210 -1.63 1.09 13.68
C GLU A 210 -2.87 1.28 12.80
N ILE A 211 -3.74 0.27 12.72
CA ILE A 211 -5.05 0.41 12.08
C ILE A 211 -6.01 0.99 13.11
N VAL A 212 -6.23 2.30 13.05
CA VAL A 212 -7.09 3.04 13.98
C VAL A 212 -8.57 2.71 13.77
N ARG A 213 -8.96 2.49 12.51
CA ARG A 213 -10.34 2.14 12.16
C ARG A 213 -10.40 1.40 10.83
N GLU A 214 -11.07 0.26 10.80
CA GLU A 214 -11.41 -0.42 9.55
C GLU A 214 -12.50 0.33 8.78
N GLY A 215 -12.39 0.30 7.46
CA GLY A 215 -13.32 0.93 6.53
C GLY A 215 -13.52 0.05 5.32
N ALA A 216 -13.28 0.61 4.14
CA ALA A 216 -13.33 -0.13 2.87
C ALA A 216 -12.29 -1.26 2.77
N LEU A 217 -11.19 -1.21 3.52
CA LEU A 217 -10.20 -2.29 3.61
C LEU A 217 -10.12 -2.86 5.03
N GLU A 218 -10.20 -4.17 5.13
CA GLU A 218 -10.00 -4.93 6.38
C GLU A 218 -8.52 -5.08 6.71
N ALA A 219 -8.20 -5.28 7.99
CA ALA A 219 -6.84 -5.41 8.50
C ALA A 219 -6.04 -6.52 7.80
N ARG A 220 -6.66 -7.68 7.54
CA ARG A 220 -6.03 -8.78 6.80
C ARG A 220 -5.63 -8.39 5.37
N THR A 221 -6.43 -7.54 4.72
CA THR A 221 -6.13 -7.03 3.38
C THR A 221 -5.00 -6.01 3.43
N ILE A 222 -4.98 -5.15 4.44
CA ILE A 222 -3.90 -4.18 4.69
C ILE A 222 -2.57 -4.92 4.91
N GLN A 223 -2.55 -5.88 5.84
CA GLN A 223 -1.38 -6.71 6.15
C GLN A 223 -0.83 -7.38 4.89
N ARG A 224 -1.68 -8.11 4.14
CA ARG A 224 -1.26 -8.76 2.89
C ARG A 224 -0.69 -7.83 1.83
N ARG A 225 -1.15 -6.57 1.73
CA ARG A 225 -0.64 -5.60 0.75
C ARG A 225 0.71 -5.02 1.16
N ILE A 226 0.93 -4.89 2.47
CA ILE A 226 2.17 -4.38 3.06
C ILE A 226 3.19 -5.50 3.20
N GLU A 227 2.82 -6.77 3.36
CA GLU A 227 3.78 -7.85 3.51
C GLU A 227 4.70 -7.97 2.30
N ARG A 228 5.98 -8.25 2.56
CA ARG A 228 6.95 -8.68 1.57
C ARG A 228 6.98 -10.20 1.57
N LEU A 229 6.90 -10.82 0.39
CA LEU A 229 7.10 -12.27 0.23
C LEU A 229 8.50 -12.54 -0.32
N ILE A 230 9.33 -13.26 0.44
CA ILE A 230 10.62 -13.80 0.01
C ILE A 230 10.41 -15.26 -0.39
N LEU A 231 10.78 -15.62 -1.62
CA LEU A 231 10.63 -16.98 -2.15
C LEU A 231 11.98 -17.64 -2.44
N PHE A 232 12.27 -18.76 -1.78
CA PHE A 232 13.46 -19.59 -2.04
C PHE A 232 13.13 -20.74 -2.98
N VAL A 233 13.94 -20.95 -4.02
CA VAL A 233 13.65 -21.96 -5.05
C VAL A 233 14.83 -22.90 -5.26
N CYS A 234 14.56 -24.21 -5.16
CA CYS A 234 15.52 -25.27 -5.54
C CYS A 234 14.87 -26.30 -6.49
N THR A 235 15.44 -27.50 -6.59
CA THR A 235 14.93 -28.56 -7.45
C THR A 235 13.64 -29.17 -6.90
N GLY A 236 13.74 -29.97 -5.84
CA GLY A 236 12.63 -30.79 -5.33
C GLY A 236 11.85 -30.19 -4.16
N ASN A 237 12.25 -29.03 -3.65
CA ASN A 237 11.69 -28.44 -2.42
C ASN A 237 11.72 -29.38 -1.20
N THR A 238 12.80 -30.16 -1.06
CA THR A 238 12.99 -31.13 0.04
C THR A 238 14.28 -30.91 0.83
N CYS A 239 15.23 -30.11 0.35
CA CYS A 239 16.53 -29.92 1.01
C CYS A 239 16.94 -28.44 1.13
N ARG A 240 17.58 -27.87 0.10
CA ARG A 240 18.13 -26.49 0.13
C ARG A 240 17.10 -25.40 0.41
N SER A 241 16.00 -25.35 -0.34
CA SER A 241 15.01 -24.28 -0.18
C SER A 241 14.15 -24.40 1.10
N PRO A 242 13.75 -25.60 1.59
CA PRO A 242 13.15 -25.70 2.91
C PRO A 242 14.08 -25.28 4.04
N MET A 243 15.39 -25.59 3.93
CA MET A 243 16.38 -25.10 4.89
C MET A 243 16.45 -23.57 4.87
N ALA A 244 16.54 -22.99 3.68
CA ALA A 244 16.58 -21.54 3.50
C ALA A 244 15.32 -20.85 4.05
N GLU A 245 14.13 -21.42 3.82
CA GLU A 245 12.89 -20.89 4.38
C GLU A 245 12.90 -20.88 5.91
N ALA A 246 13.29 -21.99 6.55
CA ALA A 246 13.33 -22.08 8.00
C ALA A 246 14.35 -21.09 8.60
N VAL A 247 15.54 -21.01 8.01
CA VAL A 247 16.58 -20.05 8.40
C VAL A 247 16.07 -18.62 8.26
N ALA A 248 15.50 -18.26 7.11
CA ALA A 248 14.97 -16.91 6.90
C ALA A 248 13.83 -16.58 7.86
N ARG A 249 12.96 -17.56 8.17
CA ARG A 249 11.87 -17.40 9.15
C ARG A 249 12.43 -17.06 10.53
N THR A 250 13.40 -17.83 11.01
CA THR A 250 14.04 -17.57 12.30
C THR A 250 14.70 -16.19 12.34
N LEU A 251 15.44 -15.81 11.29
CA LEU A 251 16.07 -14.49 11.23
C LEU A 251 15.04 -13.34 11.20
N VAL A 252 13.89 -13.52 10.53
CA VAL A 252 12.78 -12.55 10.55
C VAL A 252 12.18 -12.44 11.96
N GLU A 253 11.95 -13.57 12.64
CA GLU A 253 11.43 -13.62 14.02
C GLU A 253 12.39 -12.98 15.03
N GLU A 254 13.71 -13.10 14.78
CA GLU A 254 14.78 -12.41 15.53
C GLU A 254 14.87 -10.89 15.21
N GLY A 255 14.05 -10.37 14.29
CA GLY A 255 14.02 -8.95 13.91
C GLY A 255 15.14 -8.52 12.96
N LEU A 256 15.81 -9.46 12.28
CA LEU A 256 16.94 -9.20 11.39
C LEU A 256 16.54 -8.90 9.94
N ALA A 257 15.23 -8.85 9.64
CA ALA A 257 14.67 -8.54 8.32
C ALA A 257 14.20 -7.09 8.16
N GLY A 258 14.56 -6.22 9.10
CA GLY A 258 14.16 -4.81 9.10
C GLY A 258 12.69 -4.59 9.48
N PRO A 259 12.18 -3.35 9.32
CA PRO A 259 10.86 -2.98 9.81
C PRO A 259 9.70 -3.47 8.92
N VAL A 260 9.98 -3.96 7.70
CA VAL A 260 8.92 -4.40 6.79
C VAL A 260 8.40 -5.79 7.19
N PRO A 261 7.08 -5.97 7.40
CA PRO A 261 6.49 -7.29 7.63
C PRO A 261 6.88 -8.25 6.50
N THR A 262 7.59 -9.31 6.86
CA THR A 262 8.20 -10.22 5.89
C THR A 262 7.67 -11.63 6.10
N VAL A 263 7.18 -12.23 5.02
CA VAL A 263 6.73 -13.61 4.94
C VAL A 263 7.72 -14.37 4.07
N VAL A 264 8.09 -15.56 4.48
CA VAL A 264 9.03 -16.42 3.76
C VAL A 264 8.32 -17.66 3.22
N SER A 265 8.80 -18.16 2.09
CA SER A 265 8.30 -19.35 1.44
C SER A 265 9.37 -20.03 0.62
N SER A 266 9.22 -21.32 0.38
CA SER A 266 10.04 -22.06 -0.57
C SER A 266 9.23 -22.90 -1.56
N ALA A 267 9.76 -23.15 -2.75
CA ALA A 267 9.15 -24.02 -3.76
C ALA A 267 10.22 -24.73 -4.60
N GLY A 268 9.80 -25.67 -5.46
CA GLY A 268 10.71 -26.45 -6.30
C GLY A 268 10.33 -26.38 -7.79
N VAL A 269 11.33 -26.31 -8.67
CA VAL A 269 11.09 -26.31 -10.13
C VAL A 269 10.74 -27.71 -10.67
N SER A 270 11.06 -28.76 -9.92
CA SER A 270 10.77 -30.15 -10.27
C SER A 270 10.44 -30.95 -9.01
N VAL A 271 9.20 -30.82 -8.54
CA VAL A 271 8.70 -31.50 -7.33
C VAL A 271 8.00 -32.80 -7.69
N TYR A 272 8.33 -33.85 -6.94
CA TYR A 272 7.70 -35.16 -7.04
C TYR A 272 6.97 -35.49 -5.73
N GLY A 273 5.65 -35.51 -5.78
CA GLY A 273 4.81 -35.86 -4.64
C GLY A 273 4.78 -34.82 -3.52
N ASP A 274 4.25 -35.25 -2.37
CA ASP A 274 4.09 -34.46 -1.14
C ASP A 274 5.10 -34.92 -0.09
N ALA A 275 6.39 -34.64 -0.33
CA ALA A 275 7.49 -35.11 0.50
C ALA A 275 7.80 -34.14 1.65
N PRO A 276 8.16 -34.63 2.85
CA PRO A 276 8.75 -33.78 3.88
C PRO A 276 10.15 -33.30 3.45
N ALA A 277 10.72 -32.40 4.23
CA ALA A 277 12.15 -32.11 4.10
C ALA A 277 12.97 -33.37 4.45
N THR A 278 14.13 -33.53 3.82
CA THR A 278 15.03 -34.67 4.09
C THR A 278 15.44 -34.68 5.57
N PRO A 279 15.51 -35.85 6.22
CA PRO A 279 15.91 -35.96 7.63
C PRO A 279 17.27 -35.30 7.93
N GLU A 280 18.21 -35.37 6.99
CA GLU A 280 19.55 -34.80 7.09
C GLU A 280 19.51 -33.27 7.13
N ALA A 281 18.69 -32.64 6.27
CA ALA A 281 18.44 -31.20 6.28
C ALA A 281 17.83 -30.73 7.61
N ALA A 282 16.82 -31.45 8.11
CA ALA A 282 16.20 -31.15 9.40
C ALA A 282 17.17 -31.35 10.57
N LYS A 283 18.05 -32.35 10.51
CA LYS A 283 19.11 -32.56 11.51
C LYS A 283 20.13 -31.43 11.49
N ALA A 284 20.62 -31.04 10.32
CA ALA A 284 21.62 -29.97 10.19
C ALA A 284 21.10 -28.62 10.71
N LEU A 285 19.82 -28.28 10.47
CA LEU A 285 19.22 -27.08 11.05
C LEU A 285 19.09 -27.15 12.57
N ARG A 286 18.70 -28.30 13.11
CA ARG A 286 18.60 -28.48 14.57
C ARG A 286 19.95 -28.31 15.28
N GLU A 287 21.05 -28.71 14.64
CA GLU A 287 22.40 -28.44 15.14
C GLU A 287 22.71 -26.94 15.23
N LEU A 288 22.02 -26.10 14.45
CA LEU A 288 22.07 -24.62 14.53
C LEU A 288 20.99 -24.01 15.42
N GLY A 289 20.20 -24.83 16.13
CA GLY A 289 19.07 -24.37 16.95
C GLY A 289 17.84 -23.93 16.14
N ILE A 290 17.74 -24.32 14.86
CA ILE A 290 16.65 -23.93 13.96
C ILE A 290 15.74 -25.13 13.71
N GLU A 291 14.45 -24.94 13.93
CA GLU A 291 13.44 -25.94 13.59
C GLU A 291 12.87 -25.69 12.20
N ILE A 292 12.84 -26.73 11.36
CA ILE A 292 12.31 -26.61 10.00
C ILE A 292 10.77 -26.44 9.96
N GLY A 293 10.10 -26.82 11.05
CA GLY A 293 8.65 -26.78 11.17
C GLY A 293 7.92 -27.80 10.27
N PRO A 294 6.58 -27.72 10.19
CA PRO A 294 5.81 -28.56 9.28
C PRO A 294 6.10 -28.15 7.83
N HIS A 295 6.91 -28.94 7.13
CA HIS A 295 7.23 -28.73 5.72
C HIS A 295 6.65 -29.82 4.83
N ARG A 296 6.21 -29.40 3.65
CA ARG A 296 5.79 -30.27 2.54
C ARG A 296 6.25 -29.67 1.22
N SER A 297 6.84 -30.50 0.37
CA SER A 297 7.36 -30.09 -0.93
C SER A 297 6.21 -29.59 -1.80
N ARG A 298 6.36 -28.42 -2.40
CA ARG A 298 5.38 -27.85 -3.34
C ARG A 298 6.02 -27.36 -4.64
N PRO A 299 5.35 -27.58 -5.78
CA PRO A 299 5.83 -27.10 -7.06
C PRO A 299 5.81 -25.56 -7.08
N LEU A 300 6.77 -24.99 -7.82
CA LEU A 300 6.77 -23.59 -8.14
C LEU A 300 5.60 -23.26 -9.09
N THR A 301 4.86 -22.19 -8.80
CA THR A 301 3.70 -21.77 -9.60
C THR A 301 3.82 -20.31 -10.03
N ARG A 302 3.13 -19.95 -11.12
CA ARG A 302 3.10 -18.56 -11.61
C ARG A 302 2.48 -17.63 -10.57
N ASP A 303 1.53 -18.12 -9.77
CA ASP A 303 0.96 -17.37 -8.65
C ASP A 303 2.03 -17.01 -7.61
N LEU A 304 2.82 -17.99 -7.16
CA LEU A 304 3.93 -17.76 -6.23
C LEU A 304 4.95 -16.76 -6.80
N LEU A 305 5.34 -16.93 -8.07
CA LEU A 305 6.23 -15.98 -8.72
C LEU A 305 5.61 -14.58 -8.79
N SER A 306 4.33 -14.46 -9.11
CA SER A 306 3.66 -13.17 -9.22
C SER A 306 3.64 -12.42 -7.89
N ARG A 307 3.45 -13.14 -6.78
CA ARG A 307 3.35 -12.60 -5.42
C ARG A 307 4.69 -12.30 -4.75
N ALA A 308 5.75 -13.02 -5.11
CA ALA A 308 7.07 -12.87 -4.49
C ALA A 308 7.66 -11.49 -4.78
N GLU A 309 8.02 -10.73 -3.75
CA GLU A 309 8.73 -9.46 -3.96
C GLU A 309 10.17 -9.70 -4.38
N VAL A 310 10.76 -10.77 -3.86
CA VAL A 310 12.11 -11.23 -4.22
C VAL A 310 12.14 -12.76 -4.27
N ILE A 311 12.87 -13.30 -5.23
CA ILE A 311 13.03 -14.71 -5.48
C ILE A 311 14.52 -15.04 -5.43
N PHE A 312 14.90 -15.97 -4.55
CA PHE A 312 16.26 -16.47 -4.43
C PHE A 312 16.36 -17.90 -4.97
N ALA A 313 17.03 -18.05 -6.11
CA ALA A 313 17.37 -19.33 -6.70
C ALA A 313 18.65 -19.90 -6.09
N MET A 314 18.67 -21.21 -5.85
CA MET A 314 19.86 -21.88 -5.31
C MET A 314 20.98 -22.05 -6.35
N THR A 315 20.67 -22.00 -7.64
CA THR A 315 21.64 -22.20 -8.73
C THR A 315 21.24 -21.40 -9.97
N MET A 316 22.17 -21.18 -10.90
CA MET A 316 21.88 -20.55 -12.19
C MET A 316 20.83 -21.34 -12.99
N SER A 317 20.91 -22.67 -12.98
CA SER A 317 19.91 -23.52 -13.64
C SER A 317 18.49 -23.36 -13.06
N HIS A 318 18.36 -23.11 -11.75
CA HIS A 318 17.07 -22.76 -11.16
C HIS A 318 16.60 -21.38 -11.62
N ALA A 319 17.49 -20.39 -11.67
CA ALA A 319 17.16 -19.06 -12.17
C ALA A 319 16.66 -19.13 -13.63
N ASP A 320 17.34 -19.89 -14.49
CA ASP A 320 16.95 -20.07 -15.89
C ASP A 320 15.59 -20.76 -16.04
N ALA A 321 15.32 -21.78 -15.22
CA ALA A 321 14.00 -22.42 -15.18
C ALA A 321 12.90 -21.44 -14.75
N ILE A 322 13.18 -20.57 -13.77
CA ILE A 322 12.23 -19.54 -13.31
C ILE A 322 12.00 -18.49 -14.40
N ARG A 323 13.04 -18.04 -15.11
CA ARG A 323 12.94 -17.09 -16.24
C ARG A 323 12.13 -17.67 -17.39
N ALA A 324 12.40 -18.92 -17.76
CA ALA A 324 11.66 -19.63 -18.80
C ALA A 324 10.17 -19.75 -18.43
N MET A 325 9.89 -19.90 -17.13
CA MET A 325 8.53 -19.91 -16.63
C MET A 325 7.90 -18.51 -16.71
N ASP A 326 8.47 -17.46 -16.12
CA ASP A 326 7.92 -16.11 -16.17
C ASP A 326 9.01 -15.03 -16.34
N PRO A 327 9.21 -14.48 -17.55
CA PRO A 327 10.23 -13.46 -17.80
C PRO A 327 10.05 -12.16 -17.01
N ARG A 328 8.87 -11.89 -16.44
CA ARG A 328 8.58 -10.67 -15.65
C ARG A 328 9.27 -10.66 -14.29
N VAL A 329 9.99 -11.72 -13.93
CA VAL A 329 10.73 -11.84 -12.67
C VAL A 329 12.14 -11.26 -12.72
N GLU A 330 12.68 -10.87 -13.88
CA GLU A 330 14.10 -10.48 -14.03
C GLU A 330 14.57 -9.40 -13.05
N GLY A 331 13.72 -8.44 -12.68
CA GLY A 331 14.06 -7.39 -11.70
C GLY A 331 13.98 -7.80 -10.22
N ARG A 332 13.62 -9.05 -9.95
CA ARG A 332 13.39 -9.59 -8.58
C ARG A 332 13.84 -11.04 -8.41
N LEU A 333 14.54 -11.59 -9.40
CA LEU A 333 15.11 -12.94 -9.36
C LEU A 333 16.63 -12.81 -9.20
N TRP A 334 17.15 -13.44 -8.15
CA TRP A 334 18.56 -13.40 -7.82
C TRP A 334 19.03 -14.80 -7.46
N LEU A 335 20.33 -15.07 -7.63
CA LEU A 335 20.94 -16.18 -6.92
C LEU A 335 21.02 -15.83 -5.43
N LEU A 336 20.91 -16.85 -4.58
CA LEU A 336 21.03 -16.62 -3.14
C LEU A 336 22.41 -16.04 -2.79
N ASP A 337 23.46 -16.56 -3.42
CA ASP A 337 24.82 -16.02 -3.30
C ASP A 337 24.99 -14.74 -4.16
N PRO A 338 25.34 -13.58 -3.56
CA PRO A 338 25.58 -12.34 -4.30
C PRO A 338 26.81 -12.41 -5.21
N GLU A 339 27.74 -13.33 -4.98
CA GLU A 339 28.91 -13.52 -5.84
C GLU A 339 28.56 -14.26 -7.14
N GLY A 340 27.32 -14.74 -7.29
CA GLY A 340 26.86 -15.47 -8.48
C GLY A 340 27.16 -16.98 -8.42
N GLU A 341 27.63 -17.47 -7.28
CA GLU A 341 27.97 -18.87 -7.08
C GLU A 341 26.74 -19.75 -6.79
N ASP A 342 26.77 -20.97 -7.31
CA ASP A 342 25.77 -21.98 -7.04
C ASP A 342 25.88 -22.50 -5.59
N ILE A 343 24.73 -22.82 -4.99
CA ILE A 343 24.65 -23.59 -3.74
C ILE A 343 24.59 -25.08 -4.12
N PRO A 344 25.67 -25.86 -3.90
CA PRO A 344 25.72 -27.27 -4.27
C PRO A 344 24.61 -28.06 -3.59
N ASP A 345 24.12 -29.11 -4.27
CA ASP A 345 23.10 -29.97 -3.70
C ASP A 345 23.71 -31.00 -2.74
N PRO A 346 23.37 -31.01 -1.44
CA PRO A 346 23.95 -31.94 -0.48
C PRO A 346 23.27 -33.33 -0.50
N ILE A 347 22.26 -33.56 -1.35
CA ILE A 347 21.52 -34.83 -1.37
C ILE A 347 22.45 -36.03 -1.55
N GLY A 348 22.33 -37.01 -0.63
CA GLY A 348 23.13 -38.24 -0.63
C GLY A 348 24.56 -38.07 -0.12
N MET A 349 24.94 -36.86 0.31
CA MET A 349 26.26 -36.55 0.87
C MET A 349 26.32 -36.79 2.38
N SER A 350 27.50 -36.57 2.97
CA SER A 350 27.71 -36.75 4.41
C SER A 350 27.00 -35.67 5.24
N ALA A 351 26.76 -35.97 6.52
CA ALA A 351 26.18 -35.02 7.47
C ALA A 351 27.00 -33.71 7.58
N GLU A 352 28.31 -33.79 7.38
CA GLU A 352 29.20 -32.62 7.34
C GLU A 352 28.81 -31.64 6.22
N VAL A 353 28.56 -32.16 5.01
CA VAL A 353 28.17 -31.35 3.85
C VAL A 353 26.80 -30.67 4.07
N TYR A 354 25.87 -31.37 4.72
CA TYR A 354 24.60 -30.77 5.13
C TYR A 354 24.77 -29.63 6.14
N ARG A 355 25.67 -29.78 7.12
CA ARG A 355 25.96 -28.72 8.11
C ARG A 355 26.57 -27.50 7.44
N GLN A 356 27.59 -27.71 6.60
CA GLN A 356 28.22 -26.64 5.83
C GLN A 356 27.22 -25.91 4.93
N THR A 357 26.29 -26.64 4.32
CA THR A 357 25.19 -26.05 3.54
C THR A 357 24.29 -25.18 4.43
N ALA A 358 23.87 -25.68 5.60
CA ALA A 358 23.03 -24.95 6.54
C ALA A 358 23.69 -23.64 7.00
N GLU A 359 24.97 -23.70 7.36
CA GLU A 359 25.76 -22.55 7.81
C GLU A 359 25.94 -21.52 6.69
N ARG A 360 26.25 -21.98 5.46
CA ARG A 360 26.35 -21.10 4.28
C ARG A 360 25.01 -20.41 4.00
N LEU A 361 23.89 -21.15 4.03
CA LEU A 361 22.55 -20.58 3.85
C LEU A 361 22.28 -19.48 4.90
N ARG A 362 22.57 -19.73 6.18
CA ARG A 362 22.38 -18.73 7.24
C ARG A 362 23.19 -17.45 7.00
N THR A 363 24.45 -17.58 6.64
CA THR A 363 25.31 -16.42 6.34
C THR A 363 24.77 -15.62 5.16
N LEU A 364 24.44 -16.29 4.05
CA LEU A 364 23.96 -15.63 2.84
C LEU A 364 22.58 -14.99 3.04
N ILE A 365 21.65 -15.69 3.69
CA ILE A 365 20.30 -15.16 3.94
C ILE A 365 20.36 -13.93 4.84
N LEU A 366 21.21 -13.93 5.88
CA LEU A 366 21.38 -12.75 6.73
C LEU A 366 21.91 -11.55 5.94
N ALA A 367 22.87 -11.76 5.03
CA ALA A 367 23.35 -10.72 4.14
C ALA A 367 22.22 -10.19 3.24
N ARG A 368 21.49 -11.09 2.57
CA ARG A 368 20.35 -10.73 1.69
C ARG A 368 19.25 -9.98 2.42
N LEU A 369 18.89 -10.36 3.65
CA LEU A 369 17.86 -9.66 4.42
C LEU A 369 18.24 -8.20 4.69
N ARG A 370 19.52 -7.91 4.91
CA ARG A 370 20.02 -6.54 5.15
C ARG A 370 20.01 -5.67 3.89
N GLU A 371 20.12 -6.28 2.72
CA GLU A 371 20.06 -5.58 1.43
C GLU A 371 18.64 -5.12 1.06
N LEU A 372 17.60 -5.79 1.57
CA LEU A 372 16.21 -5.54 1.12
C LEU A 372 15.62 -4.20 1.59
N ASP A 373 16.19 -3.62 2.64
CA ASP A 373 15.74 -2.34 3.22
C ASP A 373 16.82 -1.23 3.15
N ALA A 374 17.95 -1.52 2.48
CA ALA A 374 18.99 -0.54 2.15
C ALA A 374 18.55 0.30 0.93
#